data_AF-A0AAC9V9B2-F1
#
_entry.id   AF-A0AAC9V9B2-F1
#
_cell.length_a   1.000
_cell.length_b   1.000
_cell.length_c   1.000
_cell.angle_alpha   90.00
_cell.angle_beta   90.00
_cell.angle_gamma   90.00
#
_symmetry.space_group_name_H-M   'P 1'
#
loop_
_entity.id
_entity.type
_entity.pdbx_description
1 polymer ?
#
loop_
_entity_poly.entity_id
_entity_poly.type
_entity_poly.pdbx_seq_one_letter_code
_entity_poly.pdbx_strand_id
1 'polypeptide(L)'
;MIPIRFEPFRSAPLIREAIAWTLLRQRALSEVYLTTLPSGETRIVKWGGKEMAAEHAVYRDLVAPLRPQAPASSARSKPATAPR
;
A
#
# COMPACT_ATOMS: atom_id res chain seq x y z
N MET A 1 12.18 -10.55 -1.25
CA MET A 1 11.70 -10.40 -2.66
C MET A 1 10.49 -9.49 -2.65
N ILE A 2 10.48 -8.42 -3.45
CA ILE A 2 9.34 -7.49 -3.55
C ILE A 2 8.26 -8.12 -4.45
N PRO A 3 6.98 -8.12 -4.07
CA PRO A 3 5.92 -8.62 -4.95
C PRO A 3 5.84 -7.81 -6.25
N ILE A 4 5.63 -8.49 -7.39
CA ILE A 4 5.63 -7.89 -8.74
C ILE A 4 4.72 -6.65 -8.83
N ARG A 5 3.57 -6.67 -8.14
CA ARG A 5 2.63 -5.53 -8.10
C ARG A 5 3.24 -4.24 -7.55
N PHE A 6 4.22 -4.35 -6.65
CA PHE A 6 4.92 -3.22 -6.03
C PHE A 6 6.24 -2.87 -6.71
N GLU A 7 6.67 -3.62 -7.72
CA GLU A 7 7.90 -3.36 -8.46
C GLU A 7 7.99 -1.91 -9.02
N PRO A 8 6.91 -1.31 -9.56
CA PRO A 8 6.94 0.09 -9.99
C PRO A 8 7.17 1.12 -8.87
N PHE A 9 7.07 0.69 -7.61
CA PHE A 9 7.20 1.51 -6.41
C PHE A 9 8.47 1.17 -5.62
N ARG A 10 9.41 0.42 -6.20
CA ARG A 10 10.65 -0.02 -5.54
C ARG A 10 11.43 1.11 -4.86
N SER A 11 11.36 2.34 -5.37
CA SER A 11 12.03 3.51 -4.79
C SER A 11 11.34 4.07 -3.54
N ALA A 12 10.09 3.71 -3.26
CA ALA A 12 9.39 4.15 -2.06
C ALA A 12 10.04 3.54 -0.81
N PRO A 13 10.32 4.32 0.25
CA PRO A 13 11.09 3.84 1.42
C PRO A 13 10.56 2.54 2.01
N LEU A 14 9.24 2.46 2.25
CA LEU A 14 8.58 1.26 2.77
C LEU A 14 8.82 0.02 1.90
N ILE A 15 8.77 0.17 0.57
CA ILE A 15 8.95 -0.95 -0.38
C ILE A 15 10.42 -1.35 -0.45
N ARG A 16 11.32 -0.35 -0.46
CA ARG A 16 12.77 -0.54 -0.55
C ARG A 16 13.35 -1.23 0.68
N GLU A 17 12.86 -0.86 1.86
CA GLU A 17 13.42 -1.29 3.15
C GLU A 17 12.78 -2.58 3.67
N ALA A 18 11.61 -2.98 3.12
CA ALA A 18 10.94 -4.22 3.47
C ALA A 18 11.81 -5.46 3.26
N ILE A 19 12.07 -6.21 4.34
CA ILE A 19 12.87 -7.44 4.32
C ILE A 19 12.00 -8.69 4.09
N ALA A 20 10.73 -8.63 4.45
CA ALA A 20 9.79 -9.73 4.29
C ALA A 20 8.43 -9.25 3.79
N TRP A 21 7.75 -10.15 3.07
CA TRP A 21 6.42 -9.96 2.52
C TRP A 21 5.61 -11.24 2.69
N THR A 22 4.42 -11.12 3.25
CA THR A 22 3.47 -12.23 3.38
C THR A 22 2.14 -11.80 2.78
N LEU A 23 1.67 -12.53 1.77
CA LEU A 23 0.34 -12.32 1.21
C LEU A 23 -0.69 -12.77 2.23
N LEU A 24 -1.50 -11.85 2.74
CA LEU A 24 -2.58 -12.14 3.68
C LEU A 24 -3.88 -12.45 2.96
N ARG A 25 -4.15 -11.75 1.86
CA ARG A 25 -5.39 -11.88 1.09
C ARG A 25 -5.20 -11.49 -0.36
N GLN A 26 -5.77 -12.30 -1.25
CA GLN A 26 -5.89 -11.99 -2.68
C GLN A 26 -7.36 -12.01 -3.09
N ARG A 27 -7.79 -10.97 -3.82
CA ARG A 27 -9.12 -10.84 -4.43
C ARG A 27 -8.96 -10.30 -5.85
N ALA A 28 -10.02 -10.37 -6.65
CA ALA A 28 -10.00 -10.02 -8.07
C ALA A 28 -9.41 -8.62 -8.37
N LEU A 29 -9.60 -7.64 -7.47
CA LEU A 29 -9.17 -6.25 -7.68
C LEU A 29 -8.12 -5.76 -6.67
N SER A 30 -7.70 -6.59 -5.71
CA SER A 30 -6.81 -6.16 -4.64
C SER A 30 -6.00 -7.28 -4.01
N GLU A 31 -4.80 -6.95 -3.58
CA GLU A 31 -3.91 -7.82 -2.82
C GLU A 31 -3.51 -7.11 -1.52
N VAL A 32 -3.50 -7.84 -0.40
CA VAL A 32 -3.11 -7.32 0.92
C VAL A 32 -1.92 -8.09 1.43
N TYR A 33 -0.88 -7.36 1.81
CA TYR A 33 0.38 -7.90 2.29
C TYR A 33 0.69 -7.41 3.69
N LEU A 34 1.26 -8.29 4.51
CA LEU A 34 2.04 -7.92 5.67
C LEU A 34 3.49 -7.75 5.22
N THR A 35 4.10 -6.63 5.57
CA THR A 35 5.53 -6.40 5.33
C THR A 35 6.25 -6.19 6.65
N THR A 36 7.48 -6.71 6.74
CA THR A 36 8.35 -6.55 7.91
C THR A 36 9.54 -5.68 7.55
N LEU A 37 9.81 -4.68 8.38
CA LEU A 37 10.98 -3.80 8.28
C LEU A 37 12.18 -4.37 9.05
N PRO A 38 13.40 -3.88 8.80
CA PRO A 38 14.59 -4.33 9.53
C PRO A 38 14.50 -4.11 11.04
N SER A 39 13.71 -3.13 11.49
CA SER A 39 13.41 -2.87 12.90
C SER A 39 12.54 -3.94 13.57
N GLY A 40 11.97 -4.88 12.80
CA GLY A 40 10.94 -5.82 13.25
C GLY A 40 9.53 -5.24 13.22
N GLU A 41 9.37 -3.94 12.93
CA GLU A 41 8.06 -3.32 12.72
C GLU A 41 7.35 -4.00 11.54
N THR A 42 6.05 -4.27 11.71
CA THR A 42 5.22 -4.79 10.63
C THR A 42 4.19 -3.77 10.18
N ARG A 43 3.92 -3.75 8.87
CA ARG A 43 2.92 -2.87 8.26
C ARG A 43 2.03 -3.63 7.29
N ILE A 44 0.77 -3.20 7.19
CA ILE A 44 -0.14 -3.70 6.16
C ILE A 44 -0.02 -2.81 4.93
N VAL A 45 0.26 -3.42 3.79
CA VAL A 45 0.32 -2.75 2.49
C VAL A 45 -0.73 -3.37 1.58
N LYS A 46 -1.60 -2.52 1.03
CA LYS A 46 -2.63 -2.93 0.08
C LYS A 46 -2.27 -2.45 -1.32
N TRP A 47 -2.30 -3.37 -2.27
CA TRP A 47 -2.34 -3.05 -3.69
C TRP A 47 -3.78 -3.15 -4.19
N GLY A 48 -4.20 -2.21 -5.02
CA GLY A 48 -5.50 -2.23 -5.69
C GLY A 48 -5.37 -1.66 -7.10
N GLY A 49 -6.25 -2.14 -8.00
CA GLY A 49 -6.39 -1.57 -9.34
C GLY A 49 -6.83 -0.11 -9.33
N LYS A 50 -6.92 0.52 -10.51
CA LYS A 50 -7.40 1.92 -10.64
C LYS A 50 -8.81 2.09 -10.07
N GLU A 51 -9.60 1.03 -10.12
CA GLU A 51 -10.94 0.92 -9.55
C GLU A 51 -10.95 1.15 -8.03
N MET A 52 -9.82 0.89 -7.35
CA MET A 52 -9.66 1.10 -5.90
C MET A 52 -8.97 2.43 -5.56
N ALA A 53 -8.66 3.29 -6.55
CA ALA A 53 -7.92 4.54 -6.31
C ALA A 53 -8.67 5.51 -5.38
N ALA A 54 -10.00 5.44 -5.34
CA ALA A 54 -10.83 6.29 -4.48
C ALA A 54 -10.87 5.85 -3.01
N GLU A 55 -10.44 4.62 -2.67
CA GLU A 55 -10.60 4.06 -1.32
C GLU A 55 -9.90 4.91 -0.26
N HIS A 56 -8.70 5.41 -0.54
CA HIS A 56 -7.98 6.28 0.38
C HIS A 56 -8.66 7.64 0.59
N ALA A 57 -9.23 8.21 -0.49
CA ALA A 57 -10.01 9.45 -0.40
C ALA A 57 -11.26 9.23 0.45
N VAL A 58 -11.99 8.13 0.25
CA VAL A 58 -13.16 7.77 1.05
C VAL A 58 -12.81 7.62 2.54
N TYR A 59 -11.72 6.91 2.86
CA TYR A 59 -11.25 6.80 4.25
C TYR A 59 -10.91 8.16 4.86
N ARG A 60 -10.17 8.99 4.14
CA ARG A 60 -9.82 10.32 4.61
C ARG A 60 -11.05 11.20 4.84
N ASP A 61 -12.01 11.18 3.91
CA ASP A 61 -13.10 12.14 3.89
C ASP A 61 -14.27 11.70 4.80
N LEU A 62 -14.51 10.39 4.97
CA LEU A 62 -15.61 9.87 5.78
C LEU A 62 -15.17 9.34 7.14
N VAL A 63 -13.98 8.74 7.25
CA VAL A 63 -13.56 8.03 8.46
C VAL A 63 -12.68 8.90 9.36
N ALA A 64 -11.76 9.69 8.79
CA ALA A 64 -10.89 10.55 9.59
C ALA A 64 -11.65 11.57 10.47
N PRO A 65 -12.75 12.21 10.01
CA PRO A 65 -13.52 13.16 10.83
C PRO A 65 -14.18 12.52 12.05
N LEU A 66 -14.45 11.22 12.01
CA LEU A 66 -15.14 10.50 13.08
C LEU A 66 -14.23 10.18 14.28
N ARG A 67 -12.93 10.55 14.20
CA ARG A 67 -11.89 10.24 15.20
C ARG A 67 -11.89 8.81 15.77
N PRO A 68 -12.14 7.75 14.98
CA PRO A 68 -11.87 6.40 15.46
C PRO A 68 -10.38 6.26 15.79
N GLN A 69 -10.00 5.30 16.64
CA GLN A 69 -8.62 4.80 16.73
C GLN A 69 -8.27 4.06 15.41
N ALA A 70 -8.32 4.76 14.28
CA ALA A 70 -8.06 4.21 12.97
C ALA A 70 -6.56 4.18 12.69
N PRO A 71 -6.09 3.18 11.94
CA PRO A 71 -4.71 3.15 11.49
C PRO A 71 -4.39 4.36 10.61
N ALA A 72 -3.21 4.95 10.82
CA ALA A 72 -2.69 5.96 9.90
C ALA A 72 -2.52 5.35 8.50
N SER A 73 -3.11 5.97 7.47
CA SER A 73 -3.09 5.45 6.10
C SER A 73 -2.56 6.47 5.11
N SER A 74 -1.73 6.00 4.18
CA SER A 74 -1.19 6.79 3.08
C SER A 74 -1.31 6.01 1.76
N ALA A 75 -1.69 6.68 0.67
CA ALA A 75 -1.76 6.08 -0.65
C ALA A 75 -0.70 6.66 -1.60
N ARG A 76 -0.25 5.83 -2.56
CA ARG A 76 0.67 6.25 -3.63
C ARG A 76 0.21 5.66 -4.96
N SER A 77 0.12 6.51 -5.98
CA SER A 77 -0.19 6.11 -7.35
C SER A 77 1.07 5.83 -8.15
N LYS A 78 0.99 4.95 -9.16
CA LYS A 78 2.12 4.56 -10.00
C LYS A 78 2.78 5.83 -10.58
N PRO A 79 4.12 5.97 -10.52
CA PRO A 79 4.79 7.12 -11.14
C PRO A 79 4.45 7.17 -12.63
N ALA A 80 4.13 8.37 -13.13
CA ALA A 80 3.87 8.59 -14.55
C ALA A 80 5.16 8.35 -15.34
N THR A 81 5.09 7.53 -16.38
CA THR A 81 6.20 7.38 -17.32
C THR A 81 6.34 8.70 -18.09
N ALA A 82 7.49 9.37 -18.00
CA ALA A 82 7.76 10.55 -18.82
C ALA A 82 7.68 10.16 -20.32
N PRO A 83 7.07 10.98 -21.18
CA PRO A 83 7.13 10.75 -22.62
C PRO A 83 8.57 10.87 -23.10
N ARG A 84 8.98 9.95 -23.97
CA ARG A 84 10.27 9.98 -24.67
C ARG A 84 10.25 10.98 -25.81
#